data_AF-A0A4S4B4R1-F1
#
_entry.id   AF-A0A4S4B4R1-F1
#
_cell.length_a   1.000
_cell.length_b   1.000
_cell.length_c   1.000
_cell.angle_alpha   90.00
_cell.angle_beta   90.00
_cell.angle_gamma   90.00
#
_symmetry.space_group_name_H-M   'P 1'
#
loop_
_entity.id
_entity.type
_entity.pdbx_description
1 polymer ?
#
loop_
_entity_poly.entity_id
_entity_poly.type
_entity_poly.pdbx_seq_one_letter_code
_entity_poly.pdbx_strand_id
1 'polypeptide(L)'
;MRFKKLLADRDVSTQQMLDELLCLGWIDGPARKIDDRAEQFVSPRRTSHWARSDEERAEQLIREVRMHAAGLAAIEESKSRGLWALLDEVNSLDLVQALGAHGSLQSIFGLFRPRSTLRFALDQARQVARRPCDWPNTM
;
A
#
# COMPACT_ATOMS: atom_id res chain seq x y z
N MET A 1 -17.45 -2.56 39.22
CA MET A 1 -18.43 -3.23 38.34
C MET A 1 -17.93 -3.08 36.90
N ARG A 2 -17.47 -4.16 36.26
CA ARG A 2 -16.80 -4.13 34.95
C ARG A 2 -17.80 -4.64 33.90
N PHE A 3 -18.38 -3.74 33.12
CA PHE A 3 -19.27 -4.15 32.03
C PHE A 3 -18.45 -4.67 30.85
N LYS A 4 -18.49 -5.99 30.63
CA LYS A 4 -18.01 -6.59 29.38
C LYS A 4 -19.22 -6.77 28.48
N LYS A 5 -19.55 -5.73 27.71
CA LYS A 5 -20.56 -5.85 26.65
C LYS A 5 -19.90 -6.63 25.50
N LEU A 6 -20.01 -7.96 25.53
CA LEU A 6 -19.67 -8.80 24.40
C LEU A 6 -20.77 -8.60 23.35
N LEU A 7 -20.53 -7.68 22.41
CA LEU A 7 -21.30 -7.61 21.17
C LEU A 7 -20.82 -8.78 20.31
N ALA A 8 -21.37 -9.97 20.57
CA ALA A 8 -21.00 -11.22 19.91
C ALA A 8 -21.35 -11.28 18.40
N ASP A 9 -21.84 -10.17 17.83
CA ASP A 9 -22.48 -10.12 16.52
C ASP A 9 -22.04 -8.89 15.71
N ARG A 10 -20.88 -8.31 16.04
CA ARG A 10 -20.32 -7.14 15.35
C ARG A 10 -18.86 -7.33 14.98
N ASP A 11 -18.56 -8.48 14.37
CA ASP A 11 -17.27 -8.66 13.70
C ASP A 11 -17.33 -7.90 12.37
N VAL A 12 -16.70 -6.74 12.33
CA VAL A 12 -16.48 -5.98 11.09
C VAL A 12 -15.42 -6.74 10.30
N SER A 13 -15.72 -7.08 9.06
CA SER A 13 -14.71 -7.73 8.21
C SER A 13 -13.53 -6.79 8.00
N THR A 14 -12.32 -7.35 7.84
CA THR A 14 -11.12 -6.54 7.53
C THR A 14 -11.36 -5.64 6.31
N GLN A 15 -12.11 -6.11 5.33
CA GLN A 15 -12.43 -5.35 4.11
C GLN A 15 -13.28 -4.12 4.42
N GLN A 16 -14.37 -4.29 5.19
CA GLN A 16 -15.21 -3.16 5.61
C GLN A 16 -14.43 -2.15 6.44
N MET A 17 -13.54 -2.61 7.33
CA MET A 17 -12.69 -1.73 8.11
C MET A 17 -11.75 -0.91 7.22
N LEU A 18 -11.10 -1.53 6.22
CA LEU A 18 -10.24 -0.84 5.28
C LEU A 18 -11.00 0.21 4.44
N ASP A 19 -12.19 -0.13 3.98
CA ASP A 19 -13.03 0.78 3.21
C ASP A 19 -13.39 2.04 4.03
N GLU A 20 -13.81 1.85 5.28
CA GLU A 20 -14.14 2.97 6.18
C GLU A 20 -12.91 3.82 6.52
N LEU A 21 -11.74 3.21 6.70
CA LEU A 21 -10.49 3.96 6.87
C LEU A 21 -10.19 4.83 5.64
N LEU A 22 -10.31 4.28 4.43
CA LEU A 22 -10.09 5.04 3.20
C LEU A 22 -11.08 6.20 3.04
N CYS A 23 -12.36 5.97 3.35
CA CYS A 23 -13.37 7.03 3.35
C CYS A 23 -12.98 8.20 4.26
N LEU A 24 -12.34 7.93 5.39
CA LEU A 24 -11.88 8.93 6.35
C LEU A 24 -10.48 9.49 6.05
N GLY A 25 -9.77 8.99 5.04
CA GLY A 25 -8.40 9.39 4.71
C GLY A 25 -7.33 8.76 5.62
N TRP A 26 -7.61 7.59 6.17
CA TRP A 26 -6.73 6.83 7.05
C TRP A 26 -6.14 5.62 6.33
N ILE A 27 -5.11 5.03 6.91
CA ILE A 27 -4.47 3.81 6.45
C ILE A 27 -4.22 2.87 7.64
N ASP A 28 -4.25 1.58 7.36
CA ASP A 28 -3.86 0.55 8.30
C ASP A 28 -2.34 0.29 8.28
N GLY A 29 -1.82 -0.17 9.40
CA GLY A 29 -0.41 -0.46 9.63
C GLY A 29 -0.16 -1.95 9.86
N PRO A 30 0.96 -2.30 10.51
CA PRO A 30 1.20 -3.70 10.87
C PRO A 30 0.19 -4.17 11.92
N ALA A 31 -0.36 -5.36 11.69
CA ALA A 31 -1.14 -6.08 12.69
C ALA A 31 -0.19 -6.67 13.75
N ARG A 32 -0.56 -6.57 15.03
CA ARG A 32 0.14 -7.23 16.14
C ARG A 32 -0.74 -8.33 16.72
N LYS A 33 -0.20 -9.55 16.85
CA LYS A 33 -0.87 -10.62 17.58
C LYS A 33 -0.64 -10.43 19.08
N ILE A 34 -1.71 -10.49 19.86
CA ILE A 34 -1.70 -10.45 21.32
C ILE A 34 -2.58 -11.60 21.81
N ASP A 35 -1.93 -12.65 22.31
CA ASP A 35 -2.56 -13.90 22.75
C ASP A 35 -3.52 -14.45 21.68
N ASP A 36 -4.81 -14.55 22.01
CA ASP A 36 -5.89 -15.04 21.15
C ASP A 36 -6.52 -13.95 20.27
N ARG A 37 -5.90 -12.76 20.18
CA ARG A 37 -6.43 -11.59 19.46
C ARG A 37 -5.39 -10.96 18.56
N ALA A 38 -5.86 -10.12 17.63
CA ALA A 38 -5.01 -9.26 16.82
C ALA A 38 -5.43 -7.80 17.02
N GLU A 39 -4.44 -6.92 17.10
CA GLU A 39 -4.62 -5.47 17.10
C GLU A 39 -4.12 -4.91 15.76
N GLN A 40 -4.97 -4.13 15.09
CA GLN A 40 -4.61 -3.44 13.86
C GLN A 40 -4.22 -2.00 14.21
N PHE A 41 -2.99 -1.60 13.86
CA PHE A 41 -2.63 -0.19 13.93
C PHE A 41 -3.32 0.58 12.81
N VAL A 42 -3.89 1.75 13.11
CA VAL A 42 -4.52 2.63 12.13
C VAL A 42 -4.06 4.06 12.38
N SER A 43 -3.85 4.83 11.33
CA SER A 43 -3.43 6.22 11.44
C SER A 43 -3.92 7.07 10.28
N PRO A 44 -4.04 8.41 10.45
CA PRO A 44 -4.24 9.31 9.33
C PRO A 44 -3.16 9.07 8.27
N ARG A 45 -3.56 9.02 7.00
CA ARG A 45 -2.62 8.78 5.91
C ARG A 45 -1.64 9.95 5.85
N ARG A 46 -0.34 9.62 5.95
CA ARG A 46 0.74 10.57 5.69
C ARG A 46 0.96 10.69 4.18
N THR A 47 1.75 11.68 3.76
CA THR A 47 2.19 11.77 2.38
C THR A 47 3.05 10.57 1.98
N SER A 48 2.43 9.50 1.50
CA SER A 48 3.06 8.26 1.07
C SER A 48 2.49 7.77 -0.25
N HIS A 49 3.22 6.89 -0.92
CA HIS A 49 2.74 6.21 -2.13
C HIS A 49 1.50 5.36 -1.83
N TRP A 50 0.69 5.13 -2.85
CA TRP A 50 -0.48 4.27 -2.77
C TRP A 50 -0.16 2.86 -3.28
N ALA A 51 -0.82 1.88 -2.69
CA ALA A 51 -0.82 0.53 -3.22
C ALA A 51 -1.97 0.42 -4.23
N ARG A 52 -1.78 -0.34 -5.32
CA ARG A 52 -2.82 -0.57 -6.32
C ARG A 52 -4.16 -1.02 -5.72
N SER A 53 -4.13 -1.87 -4.70
CA SER A 53 -5.35 -2.32 -4.01
C SER A 53 -6.10 -1.19 -3.29
N ASP A 54 -5.39 -0.19 -2.77
CA ASP A 54 -6.01 0.96 -2.11
C ASP A 54 -6.59 1.93 -3.15
N GLU A 55 -5.89 2.12 -4.27
CA GLU A 55 -6.36 2.91 -5.42
C GLU A 55 -7.66 2.33 -5.98
N GLU A 56 -7.69 1.03 -6.26
CA GLU A 56 -8.87 0.31 -6.76
C GLU A 56 -10.07 0.43 -5.81
N ARG A 57 -9.84 0.30 -4.49
CA ARG A 57 -10.88 0.48 -3.46
C ARG A 57 -11.39 1.91 -3.44
N ALA A 58 -10.48 2.87 -3.41
CA ALA A 58 -10.84 4.27 -3.37
C ALA A 58 -11.66 4.68 -4.60
N GLU A 59 -11.28 4.21 -5.80
CA GLU A 59 -12.08 4.41 -7.00
C GLU A 59 -13.49 3.82 -6.87
N GLN A 60 -13.61 2.61 -6.33
CA GLN A 60 -14.92 1.98 -6.11
C GLN A 60 -15.76 2.78 -5.09
N LEU A 61 -15.16 3.21 -3.99
CA LEU A 61 -15.84 4.00 -2.94
C LEU A 61 -16.26 5.40 -3.45
N ILE A 62 -15.49 6.00 -4.37
CA ILE A 62 -15.88 7.23 -5.06
C ILE A 62 -17.10 6.98 -5.94
N ARG A 63 -17.12 5.90 -6.73
CA ARG A 63 -18.27 5.54 -7.58
C ARG A 63 -19.53 5.28 -6.76
N GLU A 64 -19.37 4.68 -5.58
CA GLU A 64 -20.45 4.42 -4.62
C GLU A 64 -20.88 5.66 -3.81
N VAL A 65 -20.20 6.81 -3.98
CA VAL A 65 -20.47 8.05 -3.22
C VAL A 65 -20.36 7.84 -1.70
N ARG A 66 -19.45 6.96 -1.28
CA ARG A 66 -19.19 6.63 0.14
C ARG A 66 -18.04 7.42 0.76
N MET A 67 -17.19 8.03 -0.06
CA MET A 67 -16.04 8.80 0.41
C MET A 67 -16.44 10.05 1.20
N HIS A 68 -15.78 10.29 2.32
CA HIS A 68 -15.89 11.56 3.04
C HIS A 68 -14.91 12.61 2.51
N ALA A 69 -15.14 13.87 2.88
CA ALA A 69 -14.29 15.00 2.51
C ALA A 69 -12.81 14.78 2.87
N ALA A 70 -12.52 14.15 4.01
CA ALA A 70 -11.15 13.85 4.45
C ALA A 70 -10.46 12.81 3.53
N GLY A 71 -11.17 11.76 3.14
CA GLY A 71 -10.65 10.78 2.19
C GLY A 71 -10.41 11.39 0.81
N LEU A 72 -11.35 12.19 0.30
CA LEU A 72 -11.18 12.90 -0.97
C LEU A 72 -9.99 13.87 -0.93
N ALA A 73 -9.81 14.61 0.17
CA ALA A 73 -8.66 15.50 0.34
C ALA A 73 -7.33 14.75 0.31
N ALA A 74 -7.25 13.56 0.93
CA ALA A 74 -6.05 12.72 0.90
C ALA A 74 -5.72 12.22 -0.52
N ILE A 75 -6.75 11.90 -1.32
CA ILE A 75 -6.59 11.51 -2.74
C ILE A 75 -6.07 12.69 -3.55
N GLU A 76 -6.67 13.86 -3.41
CA GLU A 76 -6.26 15.06 -4.15
C GLU A 76 -4.84 15.52 -3.76
N GLU A 77 -4.47 15.46 -2.48
CA GLU A 77 -3.10 15.70 -2.04
C GLU A 77 -2.13 14.70 -2.69
N SER A 78 -2.48 13.42 -2.71
CA SER A 78 -1.66 12.38 -3.33
C SER A 78 -1.46 12.61 -4.83
N LYS A 79 -2.53 12.95 -5.56
CA LYS A 79 -2.47 13.28 -6.99
C LYS A 79 -1.60 14.51 -7.24
N SER A 80 -1.76 15.57 -6.45
CA SER A 80 -0.97 16.81 -6.60
C SER A 80 0.53 16.57 -6.45
N ARG A 81 0.92 15.56 -5.67
CA ARG A 81 2.32 15.17 -5.44
C ARG A 81 2.80 14.05 -6.37
N GLY A 82 1.95 13.58 -7.29
CA GLY A 82 2.27 12.46 -8.19
C GLY A 82 2.42 11.10 -7.48
N LEU A 83 1.91 10.95 -6.26
CA LEU A 83 2.04 9.74 -5.45
C LEU A 83 0.93 8.72 -5.69
N TRP A 84 -0.17 9.15 -6.32
CA TRP A 84 -1.35 8.33 -6.59
C TRP A 84 -1.06 7.18 -7.57
N ALA A 85 -0.39 7.48 -8.68
CA ALA A 85 -0.08 6.49 -9.73
C ALA A 85 1.42 6.16 -9.79
N LEU A 86 2.17 6.47 -8.72
CA LEU A 86 3.64 6.36 -8.71
C LEU A 86 4.12 4.94 -9.04
N LEU A 87 3.40 3.94 -8.53
CA LEU A 87 3.82 2.55 -8.66
C LEU A 87 3.29 1.85 -9.91
N ASP A 88 2.51 2.51 -10.77
CA ASP A 88 1.82 1.84 -11.89
C ASP A 88 2.77 1.16 -12.87
N GLU A 89 3.87 1.83 -13.21
CA GLU A 89 4.89 1.27 -14.09
C GLU A 89 5.58 0.05 -13.46
N VAL A 90 5.81 0.05 -12.15
CA VAL A 90 6.41 -1.11 -11.46
C VAL A 90 5.38 -2.22 -11.25
N ASN A 91 4.12 -1.85 -11.04
CA ASN A 91 3.01 -2.78 -10.90
C ASN A 91 2.69 -3.51 -12.22
N SER A 92 3.05 -2.97 -13.38
CA SER A 92 2.88 -3.61 -14.69
C SER A 92 4.03 -4.55 -15.07
N LEU A 93 5.15 -4.54 -14.32
CA LEU A 93 6.27 -5.44 -14.57
C LEU A 93 5.90 -6.89 -14.19
N ASP A 94 6.15 -7.81 -15.10
CA ASP A 94 6.23 -9.23 -14.76
C ASP A 94 7.56 -9.50 -14.07
N LEU A 95 7.53 -9.38 -12.74
CA LEU A 95 8.69 -9.63 -11.91
C LEU A 95 9.12 -11.10 -11.95
N VAL A 96 8.22 -12.06 -12.22
CA VAL A 96 8.58 -13.48 -12.33
C VAL A 96 9.42 -13.70 -13.58
N GLN A 97 8.99 -13.15 -14.71
CA GLN A 97 9.76 -13.19 -15.94
C GLN A 97 11.10 -12.46 -15.80
N ALA A 98 11.10 -11.25 -15.23
CA ALA A 98 12.29 -10.42 -15.08
C ALA A 98 13.34 -11.06 -14.16
N LEU A 99 12.91 -11.64 -13.04
CA LEU A 99 13.79 -12.32 -12.08
C LEU A 99 14.18 -13.72 -12.56
N GLY A 100 13.33 -14.36 -13.37
CA GLY A 100 13.57 -15.66 -13.97
C GLY A 100 14.80 -15.67 -14.87
N ALA A 101 15.05 -14.58 -15.59
CA ALA A 101 16.27 -14.38 -16.38
C ALA A 101 17.56 -14.37 -15.54
N HIS A 102 17.46 -14.15 -14.21
CA HIS A 102 18.60 -14.07 -13.29
C HIS A 102 18.77 -15.31 -12.38
N GLY A 103 18.15 -16.44 -12.74
CA GLY A 103 18.48 -17.82 -12.33
C GLY A 103 18.29 -18.22 -10.85
N SER A 104 18.50 -17.32 -9.89
CA SER A 104 18.56 -17.63 -8.45
C SER A 104 17.37 -17.12 -7.64
N LEU A 105 16.51 -16.27 -8.23
CA LEU A 105 15.46 -15.54 -7.49
C LEU A 105 14.05 -16.11 -7.67
N GLN A 106 13.86 -17.10 -8.56
CA GLN A 106 12.55 -17.70 -8.85
C GLN A 106 11.93 -18.37 -7.63
N SER A 107 12.73 -19.12 -6.85
CA SER A 107 12.31 -19.80 -5.63
C SER A 107 11.99 -18.85 -4.48
N ILE A 108 12.66 -17.69 -4.42
CA ILE A 108 12.47 -16.67 -3.38
C ILE A 108 11.19 -15.86 -3.64
N PHE A 109 10.86 -15.61 -4.91
CA PHE A 109 9.70 -14.79 -5.29
C PHE A 109 8.35 -15.45 -4.94
N GLY A 110 8.25 -16.78 -5.08
CA GLY A 110 7.05 -17.52 -4.68
C GLY A 110 6.77 -17.47 -3.17
N LEU A 111 7.78 -17.21 -2.35
CA LEU A 111 7.67 -17.06 -0.90
C LEU A 111 7.35 -15.62 -0.47
N PHE A 112 7.56 -14.64 -1.35
CA PHE A 112 7.48 -13.22 -1.03
C PHE A 112 6.53 -12.50 -1.99
N ARG A 113 5.23 -12.40 -1.66
CA ARG A 113 4.36 -11.44 -2.37
C ARG A 113 4.97 -10.04 -2.19
N PRO A 114 5.34 -9.33 -3.27
CA PRO A 114 5.87 -7.98 -3.16
C PRO A 114 4.85 -7.09 -2.46
N ARG A 115 5.20 -6.60 -1.26
CA ARG A 115 4.47 -5.48 -0.65
C ARG A 115 4.72 -4.22 -1.49
N SER A 116 3.83 -3.23 -1.38
CA SER A 116 4.00 -1.90 -2.00
C SER A 116 5.37 -1.29 -1.71
N THR A 117 5.94 -1.55 -0.52
CA THR A 117 7.30 -1.14 -0.15
C THR A 117 8.40 -1.71 -1.05
N LEU A 118 8.31 -2.98 -1.46
CA LEU A 118 9.28 -3.58 -2.38
C LEU A 118 9.15 -2.94 -3.77
N ARG A 119 7.91 -2.69 -4.21
CA ARG A 119 7.67 -2.00 -5.48
C ARG A 119 8.15 -0.55 -5.47
N PHE A 120 7.99 0.15 -4.35
CA PHE A 120 8.58 1.48 -4.18
C PHE A 120 10.11 1.43 -4.25
N ALA A 121 10.75 0.46 -3.60
CA ALA A 121 12.20 0.29 -3.71
C ALA A 121 12.66 0.01 -5.16
N LEU A 122 11.91 -0.80 -5.91
CA LEU A 122 12.17 -1.06 -7.33
C LEU A 122 11.99 0.21 -8.18
N ASP A 123 10.98 1.03 -7.89
CA ASP A 123 10.80 2.31 -8.58
C ASP A 123 12.00 3.23 -8.35
N GLN A 124 12.47 3.34 -7.11
CA GLN A 124 13.65 4.14 -6.78
C GLN A 124 14.92 3.64 -7.50
N ALA A 125 15.14 2.32 -7.52
CA ALA A 125 16.27 1.73 -8.23
C ALA A 125 16.21 2.03 -9.74
N ARG A 126 15.02 1.95 -10.34
CA ARG A 126 14.78 2.30 -11.74
C ARG A 126 15.06 3.78 -12.01
N GLN A 127 14.63 4.68 -11.14
CA GLN A 127 14.91 6.12 -11.29
C GLN A 127 16.42 6.40 -11.24
N VAL A 128 17.16 5.75 -10.34
CA VAL A 128 18.62 5.86 -10.27
C VAL A 128 19.28 5.34 -11.54
N ALA A 129 18.86 4.17 -12.06
CA ALA A 129 19.40 3.59 -13.28
C ALA A 129 19.15 4.44 -14.54
N ARG A 130 18.09 5.26 -14.55
CA ARG A 130 17.76 6.19 -15.65
C ARG A 130 18.51 7.52 -15.57
N ARG A 131 19.06 7.86 -14.40
CA ARG A 131 19.93 9.04 -14.30
C ARG A 131 21.25 8.73 -15.02
N PRO A 132 21.73 9.60 -15.93
CA PRO A 132 23.05 9.43 -16.50
C PRO A 132 24.07 9.38 -15.36
N CYS A 133 24.87 8.32 -15.35
CA CYS A 133 25.92 8.12 -14.37
C CYS A 133 27.07 9.11 -14.63
N ASP A 134 27.08 10.23 -13.94
CA ASP A 134 28.30 11.04 -13.77
C ASP A 134 29.13 10.42 -12.62
N TRP A 135 29.69 9.23 -12.84
CA TRP A 135 30.78 8.79 -11.98
C TRP A 135 32.01 9.65 -12.31
N PRO A 136 32.59 10.40 -11.35
CA PRO A 136 33.88 11.01 -11.60
C PRO A 136 34.87 9.87 -11.84
N ASN A 137 35.41 9.79 -13.05
CA ASN A 137 36.59 8.98 -13.35
C ASN A 137 37.75 9.54 -12.52
N THR A 138 37.93 9.05 -11.30
CA THR A 138 39.20 9.16 -10.61
C THR A 138 40.17 8.20 -11.27
N MET A 139 41.08 8.77 -12.08
CA MET A 139 42.33 8.15 -12.53
C MET A 139 43.24 7.81 -11.34
#